data_AF-W5YLG4-F1
#
_entry.id   AF-W5YLG4-F1
#
_cell.length_a   1.000
_cell.length_b   1.000
_cell.length_c   1.000
_cell.angle_alpha   90.00
_cell.angle_beta   90.00
_cell.angle_gamma   90.00
#
_symmetry.space_group_name_H-M   'P 1'
#
loop_
_entity.id
_entity.type
_entity.pdbx_description
1 polymer ?
#
loop_
_entity_poly.entity_id
_entity_poly.type
_entity_poly.pdbx_seq_one_letter_code
_entity_poly.pdbx_strand_id
1 'polypeptide(L)'
;MDDMAFQDIFNRLYGYLRESDVTMTNDRFRQLLLLIDDAIESVSQRGDDATSAVLNAAMDRMEDYFPATRVAVAAAAPPLKRGSIGYARSPATGEQRGSH
;
A
#
# COMPACT_ATOMS: atom_id res chain seq x y z
N MET A 1 13.49 22.67 -17.15
CA MET A 1 13.31 21.60 -16.15
C MET A 1 14.52 20.69 -16.24
N ASP A 2 15.24 20.48 -15.13
CA ASP A 2 16.44 19.64 -15.09
C ASP A 2 16.07 18.17 -15.36
N ASP A 3 16.64 17.55 -16.40
CA ASP A 3 16.44 16.11 -16.68
C ASP A 3 16.80 15.23 -15.47
N MET A 4 17.73 15.70 -14.62
CA MET A 4 18.08 15.03 -13.36
C MET A 4 16.93 15.02 -12.33
N ALA A 5 16.08 16.05 -12.33
CA ALA A 5 14.96 16.16 -11.40
C ALA A 5 13.82 15.20 -11.76
N PHE A 6 13.58 14.98 -13.05
CA PHE A 6 12.59 14.01 -13.53
C PHE A 6 13.00 12.58 -13.17
N GLN A 7 14.26 12.24 -13.40
CA GLN A 7 14.81 10.92 -13.08
C GLN A 7 14.69 10.62 -11.57
N ASP A 8 14.90 11.62 -10.71
CA ASP A 8 14.76 11.47 -9.25
C ASP A 8 13.31 11.22 -8.83
N ILE A 9 12.35 12.00 -9.36
CA ILE A 9 10.91 11.79 -9.12
C ILE A 9 10.50 10.37 -9.54
N PHE A 10 10.90 9.96 -10.75
CA PHE A 10 10.58 8.64 -11.27
C PHE A 10 11.12 7.53 -10.36
N ASN A 11 12.41 7.60 -9.98
CA ASN A 11 13.03 6.60 -9.11
C ASN A 11 12.32 6.50 -7.76
N ARG A 12 11.89 7.64 -7.21
CA ARG A 12 11.22 7.70 -5.92
C ARG A 12 9.81 7.10 -5.97
N LEU A 13 9.03 7.45 -6.99
CA LEU A 13 7.70 6.87 -7.22
C LEU A 13 7.79 5.37 -7.52
N TYR A 14 8.75 4.96 -8.36
CA TYR A 14 9.01 3.55 -8.63
C TYR A 14 9.41 2.79 -7.36
N GLY A 15 10.23 3.39 -6.50
CA GLY A 15 10.59 2.85 -5.20
C GLY A 15 9.36 2.58 -4.33
N TYR A 16 8.48 3.57 -4.18
CA TYR A 16 7.24 3.44 -3.40
C TYR A 16 6.30 2.37 -3.95
N LEU A 17 6.12 2.31 -5.27
CA LEU A 17 5.28 1.29 -5.91
C LEU A 17 5.85 -0.12 -5.71
N ARG A 18 7.18 -0.26 -5.85
CA ARG A 18 7.86 -1.55 -5.63
C ARG A 18 7.78 -2.01 -4.18
N GLU A 19 7.95 -1.10 -3.21
CA GLU A 19 7.78 -1.40 -1.78
C GLU A 19 6.33 -1.75 -1.41
N SER A 20 5.37 -1.22 -2.16
CA SER A 20 3.94 -1.48 -1.99
C SER A 20 3.45 -2.78 -2.66
N ASP A 21 4.37 -3.66 -3.06
CA ASP A 21 4.11 -4.93 -3.76
C ASP A 21 3.36 -4.77 -5.10
N VAL A 22 3.43 -3.58 -5.72
CA VAL A 22 2.86 -3.35 -7.04
C VAL A 22 3.75 -4.03 -8.08
N THR A 23 3.23 -5.07 -8.72
CA THR A 23 3.93 -5.73 -9.82
C THR A 23 4.05 -4.77 -11.01
N MET A 24 5.29 -4.39 -11.34
CA MET A 24 5.55 -3.46 -12.44
C MET A 24 5.50 -4.19 -13.79
N THR A 25 4.32 -4.20 -14.40
CA THR A 25 4.13 -4.62 -15.80
C THR A 25 4.37 -3.45 -16.76
N ASN A 26 4.52 -3.73 -18.06
CA ASN A 26 4.74 -2.68 -19.07
C ASN A 26 3.61 -1.62 -19.06
N ASP A 27 2.36 -2.06 -18.89
CA ASP A 27 1.21 -1.16 -18.78
C ASP A 27 1.29 -0.27 -17.53
N ARG A 28 1.76 -0.81 -16.39
CA ARG A 28 1.97 -0.03 -15.16
C ARG A 28 3.09 1.00 -15.31
N PHE A 29 4.14 0.69 -16.06
CA PHE A 29 5.17 1.67 -16.40
C PHE A 29 4.61 2.82 -17.25
N ARG A 30 3.76 2.52 -18.23
CA ARG A 30 3.09 3.58 -19.03
C ARG A 30 2.19 4.44 -18.16
N GLN A 31 1.44 3.84 -17.22
CA GLN A 31 0.62 4.58 -16.27
C GLN A 31 1.44 5.47 -15.33
N LEU A 32 2.62 5.00 -14.90
CA LEU A 32 3.52 5.81 -14.09
C LEU A 32 4.05 7.03 -14.86
N LEU A 33 4.40 6.87 -16.14
CA LEU A 33 4.82 7.99 -16.99
C LEU A 33 3.69 9.00 -17.20
N LEU A 34 2.47 8.52 -17.49
CA LEU A 34 1.29 9.37 -17.64
C LEU A 34 0.96 10.15 -16.35
N LEU A 35 1.06 9.50 -15.19
CA LEU A 35 0.88 10.16 -13.89
C LEU A 35 1.85 11.33 -13.70
N ILE A 36 3.11 11.15 -14.10
CA ILE A 36 4.13 12.21 -13.97
C ILE A 36 3.84 13.34 -14.95
N ASP A 37 3.47 13.03 -16.19
CA ASP A 37 3.08 14.05 -17.19
C ASP A 37 1.90 14.90 -16.69
N ASP A 38 0.85 14.25 -16.17
CA ASP A 38 -0.32 14.93 -15.60
C ASP A 38 0.03 15.76 -14.35
N ALA A 39 1.00 15.30 -13.55
CA ALA A 39 1.49 16.05 -12.40
C ALA A 39 2.27 17.30 -12.83
N ILE A 40 3.14 17.19 -13.84
CA ILE A 40 3.87 18.32 -14.41
C ILE A 40 2.90 19.35 -14.99
N GLU A 41 1.88 18.90 -15.74
CA GLU A 41 0.86 19.79 -16.29
C GLU A 41 0.11 20.52 -15.17
N SER A 42 -0.31 19.80 -14.13
CA SER A 42 -1.04 20.38 -13.00
C SER A 42 -0.24 21.40 -12.20
N VAL A 43 1.07 21.22 -12.11
CA VAL A 43 1.98 22.11 -11.38
C VAL A 43 2.33 23.34 -12.23
N SER A 44 2.55 23.12 -13.54
CA SER A 44 2.72 24.20 -14.53
C SER A 44 1.53 25.16 -14.55
N GLN A 45 0.30 24.63 -14.46
CA GLN A 45 -0.92 25.46 -14.37
C GLN A 45 -1.01 26.29 -13.09
N ARG A 46 -0.35 25.88 -12.01
CA ARG A 46 -0.28 26.63 -10.73
C ARG A 46 0.86 27.65 -10.70
N GLY A 47 1.74 27.66 -11.70
CA GLY A 47 2.90 28.54 -11.76
C GLY A 47 3.98 28.18 -10.73
N ASP A 48 3.95 26.96 -10.20
CA ASP A 48 5.00 26.41 -9.35
C ASP A 48 5.92 25.54 -10.23
N ASP A 49 7.23 25.61 -10.04
CA ASP A 49 8.21 24.87 -10.85
C ASP A 49 9.11 23.99 -9.95
N ALA A 50 8.75 23.89 -8.66
CA ALA A 50 9.48 23.08 -7.71
C ALA A 50 9.27 21.58 -7.96
N THR A 51 10.36 20.83 -8.03
CA THR A 51 10.36 19.35 -8.11
C THR A 51 9.51 18.70 -7.01
N SER A 52 9.50 19.30 -5.81
CA SER A 52 8.66 18.88 -4.69
C SER A 52 7.17 19.06 -4.95
N ALA A 53 6.77 20.09 -5.70
CA ALA A 53 5.37 20.32 -6.06
C ALA A 53 4.89 19.26 -7.05
N VAL A 54 5.73 18.87 -8.03
CA VAL A 54 5.44 17.77 -8.97
C VAL A 54 5.31 16.44 -8.23
N LEU A 55 6.23 16.15 -7.31
CA LEU A 55 6.16 14.94 -6.50
C LEU A 55 4.87 14.88 -5.66
N ASN A 56 4.50 15.98 -5.00
CA ASN A 56 3.27 16.04 -4.22
C ASN A 56 2.04 15.84 -5.11
N ALA A 57 1.99 16.51 -6.26
CA ALA A 57 0.89 16.38 -7.21
C ALA A 57 0.77 14.96 -7.81
N ALA A 58 1.89 14.26 -7.97
CA ALA A 58 1.92 12.85 -8.40
C ALA A 58 1.46 11.91 -7.27
N MET A 59 1.87 12.16 -6.02
CA MET A 59 1.44 11.38 -4.86
C MET A 59 -0.06 11.51 -4.60
N ASP A 60 -0.64 12.70 -4.71
CA ASP A 60 -2.08 12.94 -4.56
C ASP A 60 -2.92 12.14 -5.55
N ARG A 61 -2.40 11.95 -6.78
CA ARG A 61 -3.07 11.21 -7.85
C ARG A 61 -2.68 9.73 -7.92
N MET A 62 -1.74 9.28 -7.08
CA MET A 62 -1.22 7.92 -7.15
C MET A 62 -2.32 6.88 -6.95
N GLU A 63 -3.30 7.15 -6.07
CA GLU A 63 -4.42 6.24 -5.80
C GLU A 63 -5.33 6.04 -7.02
N ASP A 64 -5.46 7.05 -7.89
CA ASP A 64 -6.30 6.99 -9.09
C ASP A 64 -5.70 6.04 -10.16
N TYR A 65 -4.37 6.03 -10.28
CA TYR A 65 -3.66 5.24 -11.30
C TYR A 65 -3.30 3.84 -10.76
N PHE A 66 -3.01 3.74 -9.46
CA PHE A 66 -2.60 2.52 -8.78
C PHE A 66 -3.56 2.23 -7.61
N PRO A 67 -4.82 1.85 -7.90
CA PRO A 67 -5.75 1.52 -6.83
C PRO A 67 -5.23 0.32 -6.05
N ALA A 68 -5.12 0.49 -4.73
CA ALA A 68 -4.70 -0.59 -3.86
C ALA A 68 -5.68 -1.76 -3.99
N THR A 69 -5.14 -2.96 -4.18
CA THR A 69 -5.97 -4.17 -4.08
C THR A 69 -6.42 -4.28 -2.63
N ARG A 70 -7.65 -3.86 -2.32
CA ARG A 70 -8.22 -4.06 -1.00
C ARG A 70 -8.28 -5.55 -0.75
N VAL A 71 -7.32 -6.07 0.01
CA VAL A 71 -7.37 -7.44 0.52
C VAL A 71 -8.62 -7.49 1.39
N ALA A 72 -9.63 -8.23 0.92
CA ALA A 72 -10.78 -8.53 1.73
C ALA A 72 -10.27 -9.32 2.94
N VAL A 73 -10.13 -8.64 4.08
CA VAL A 73 -9.84 -9.32 5.35
C VAL A 73 -10.97 -10.31 5.55
N ALA A 74 -10.65 -11.60 5.49
CA ALA A 74 -11.63 -12.64 5.75
C ALA A 74 -12.26 -12.34 7.11
N ALA A 75 -13.58 -12.17 7.13
CA ALA A 75 -14.30 -11.99 8.39
C ALA A 75 -13.95 -13.19 9.28
N ALA A 76 -13.42 -12.92 10.48
CA ALA A 76 -13.09 -13.97 11.42
C ALA A 76 -14.36 -14.84 11.64
N ALA A 77 -14.27 -16.12 11.31
CA ALA A 77 -15.34 -17.10 11.49
C ALA A 77 -14.83 -18.17 12.46
N PRO A 78 -15.38 -18.25 13.70
CA PRO A 78 -16.53 -17.50 14.21
C PRO A 78 -16.22 -16.02 14.52
N PRO A 79 -17.22 -15.13 14.46
CA PRO A 79 -17.06 -13.72 14.79
C PRO A 79 -16.47 -13.59 16.19
N LEU A 80 -15.34 -12.90 16.30
CA LEU A 80 -14.67 -12.63 17.57
C LEU A 80 -15.61 -11.81 18.46
N LYS A 81 -16.37 -12.49 19.31
CA LYS A 81 -17.14 -11.83 20.37
C LYS A 81 -16.12 -11.23 21.34
N ARG A 82 -15.90 -9.92 21.23
CA ARG A 82 -14.97 -9.10 22.03
C ARG A 82 -15.42 -8.96 23.50
N GLY A 83 -15.81 -10.06 24.14
CA GLY A 83 -16.41 -10.07 25.48
C GLY A 83 -16.50 -11.43 26.16
N SER A 84 -15.91 -12.50 25.62
CA SER A 84 -15.97 -13.81 26.26
C SER A 84 -14.65 -14.55 26.07
N ILE A 85 -13.59 -14.02 26.68
CA ILE A 85 -12.41 -14.82 27.04
C ILE A 85 -12.85 -15.80 28.13
N GLY A 86 -13.49 -16.88 27.70
CA GLY A 86 -13.65 -18.11 28.45
C GLY A 86 -12.87 -19.18 27.70
N TYR A 87 -11.54 -19.07 27.67
CA TYR A 87 -10.72 -20.21 27.26
C TYR A 87 -10.96 -21.31 28.30
N ALA A 88 -11.80 -22.28 27.97
CA ALA A 88 -11.87 -23.51 28.73
C ALA A 88 -10.47 -24.14 28.65
N ARG A 89 -9.76 -24.11 29.77
CA ARG A 89 -8.51 -24.86 29.95
C ARG A 89 -8.90 -26.33 29.81
N SER A 90 -8.69 -26.93 28.64
CA SER A 90 -8.64 -28.39 28.53
C SER A 90 -7.48 -28.86 29.41
N PRO A 91 -7.70 -29.59 30.50
CA PRO A 91 -6.63 -30.36 31.10
C PRO A 91 -6.39 -31.56 30.18
N ALA A 92 -5.13 -31.75 29.85
CA ALA A 92 -4.63 -32.80 28.99
C ALA A 92 -5.04 -34.20 29.48
N THR A 93 -5.21 -35.08 28.50
CA THR A 93 -5.19 -36.53 28.64
C THR A 93 -4.00 -36.98 29.49
N GLY A 94 -4.30 -37.73 30.55
CA GLY A 94 -3.34 -38.57 31.27
C GLY A 94 -3.06 -38.14 32.71
N GLU A 95 -3.64 -38.85 33.69
CA GLU A 95 -2.86 -39.76 34.53
C GLU A 95 -3.79 -40.61 35.41
N GLN A 96 -3.49 -41.90 35.40
CA GLN A 96 -4.09 -42.99 36.14
C GLN A 96 -3.32 -43.16 37.44
N ARG A 97 -3.99 -43.12 38.61
CA ARG A 97 -3.62 -43.66 39.94
C ARG A 97 -4.75 -43.22 40.88
N GLY A 98 -5.49 -44.06 41.61
CA GLY A 98 -5.21 -45.33 42.25
C GLY A 98 -5.33 -45.13 43.77
N SER A 99 -6.37 -45.73 44.39
CA SER A 99 -6.64 -45.94 45.83
C SER A 99 -6.80 -44.68 46.71
N HIS A 100 -7.71 -44.63 47.69
CA HIS A 100 -7.99 -45.61 48.73
C HIS A 100 -9.38 -45.37 49.35
#